data_AF-A0A929VDF8-F1
#
_entry.id   AF-A0A929VDF8-F1
#
_cell.length_a   1.000
_cell.length_b   1.000
_cell.length_c   1.000
_cell.angle_alpha   90.00
_cell.angle_beta   90.00
_cell.angle_gamma   90.00
#
_symmetry.space_group_name_H-M   'P 1'
#
loop_
_entity.id
_entity.type
_entity.pdbx_description
1 polymer ?
#
loop_
_entity_poly.entity_id
_entity_poly.type
_entity_poly.pdbx_seq_one_letter_code
_entity_poly.pdbx_strand_id
1 'polypeptide(L)'
;MTENDSAVQAIIKEIEQLPENKSYTERGISPIFQFHQEAKILLVGQAPGKKVEESGIPFHDLSGKRLMEWMGISEAIFYGKAIAIVPMDLYYPGKGKGGDLPPRRFMRNYHDKIVALLPH
;
A
#
# COMPACT_ATOMS: atom_id res chain seq x y z
N MET A 1 -19.62 4.85 6.60
CA MET A 1 -18.83 4.66 5.37
C MET A 1 -19.00 5.93 4.58
N THR A 2 -17.93 6.70 4.46
CA THR A 2 -17.92 8.00 3.78
C THR A 2 -17.77 7.80 2.27
N GLU A 3 -17.92 8.87 1.49
CA GLU A 3 -17.84 8.82 0.03
C GLU A 3 -16.48 8.31 -0.45
N ASN A 4 -15.38 8.83 0.11
CA ASN A 4 -14.04 8.40 -0.33
C ASN A 4 -13.72 6.95 0.08
N ASP A 5 -14.29 6.43 1.17
CA ASP A 5 -14.13 5.01 1.53
C ASP A 5 -14.77 4.12 0.45
N SER A 6 -15.94 4.52 -0.04
CA SER A 6 -16.64 3.82 -1.13
C SER A 6 -15.85 3.90 -2.45
N ALA A 7 -15.26 5.07 -2.74
CA ALA A 7 -14.42 5.26 -3.92
C ALA A 7 -13.13 4.42 -3.87
N VAL A 8 -12.45 4.35 -2.72
CA VAL A 8 -11.29 3.48 -2.52
C VAL A 8 -11.66 2.02 -2.74
N GLN A 9 -12.80 1.56 -2.21
CA GLN A 9 -13.26 0.19 -2.43
C GLN A 9 -13.56 -0.11 -3.90
N ALA A 10 -14.08 0.86 -4.67
CA ALA A 10 -14.25 0.70 -6.11
C ALA A 10 -12.91 0.55 -6.85
N ILE A 11 -11.91 1.36 -6.46
CA ILE A 11 -10.55 1.27 -7.01
C ILE A 11 -9.91 -0.09 -6.70
N ILE A 12 -10.05 -0.60 -5.47
CA ILE A 12 -9.54 -1.93 -5.09
C ILE A 12 -10.11 -3.01 -6.02
N LYS A 13 -11.43 -3.00 -6.23
CA LYS A 13 -12.10 -3.96 -7.12
C LYS A 13 -11.62 -3.86 -8.56
N GLU A 14 -11.40 -2.65 -9.07
CA GLU A 14 -10.82 -2.42 -10.40
C GLU A 14 -9.42 -3.06 -10.50
N ILE A 15 -8.56 -2.82 -9.51
CA ILE A 15 -7.18 -3.34 -9.45
C ILE A 15 -7.18 -4.88 -9.40
N GLU A 16 -8.01 -5.49 -8.57
CA GLU A 16 -8.07 -6.95 -8.40
C GLU A 16 -8.56 -7.69 -9.66
N GLN A 17 -9.30 -7.00 -10.54
CA GLN A 17 -9.83 -7.55 -11.80
C GLN A 17 -8.87 -7.43 -12.99
N LEU A 18 -7.75 -6.70 -12.84
CA LEU A 18 -6.78 -6.54 -13.92
C LEU A 18 -6.09 -7.87 -14.26
N PRO A 19 -5.93 -8.21 -15.56
CA PRO A 19 -5.18 -9.39 -15.99
C PRO A 19 -3.77 -9.47 -15.39
N GLU A 20 -3.10 -8.32 -15.25
CA GLU A 20 -1.77 -8.19 -14.66
C GLU A 20 -1.72 -8.55 -13.16
N ASN A 21 -2.87 -8.51 -12.48
CA ASN A 21 -3.00 -8.83 -11.06
C ASN A 21 -3.64 -10.19 -10.78
N LYS A 22 -4.06 -10.92 -11.83
CA LYS A 22 -4.76 -12.20 -11.72
C LYS A 22 -4.08 -13.18 -10.75
N SER A 23 -2.75 -13.30 -10.82
CA SER A 23 -2.01 -14.21 -9.92
C SER A 23 -2.14 -13.84 -8.44
N TYR A 24 -2.19 -12.55 -8.10
CA TYR A 24 -2.40 -12.11 -6.71
C TYR A 24 -3.81 -12.44 -6.25
N THR A 25 -4.82 -12.14 -7.08
CA THR A 25 -6.22 -12.44 -6.79
C THR A 25 -6.47 -13.94 -6.61
N GLU A 26 -5.89 -14.79 -7.47
CA GLU A 26 -5.97 -16.25 -7.34
C GLU A 26 -5.31 -16.79 -6.06
N ARG A 27 -4.27 -16.10 -5.56
CA ARG A 27 -3.59 -16.40 -4.30
C ARG A 27 -4.31 -15.79 -3.09
N GLY A 28 -5.41 -15.06 -3.28
CA GLY A 28 -6.13 -14.37 -2.21
C GLY A 28 -5.40 -13.15 -1.65
N ILE A 29 -4.50 -12.54 -2.42
CA ILE A 29 -3.73 -11.36 -2.02
C ILE A 29 -4.44 -10.12 -2.57
N SER A 30 -4.97 -9.31 -1.66
CA SER A 30 -5.53 -7.98 -1.97
C SER A 30 -4.42 -6.91 -2.07
N PRO A 31 -4.68 -5.76 -2.71
CA PRO A 31 -3.75 -4.64 -2.74
C PRO A 31 -3.36 -4.19 -1.32
N ILE A 32 -2.06 -4.02 -1.05
CA ILE A 32 -1.51 -3.75 0.28
C ILE A 32 -1.22 -2.26 0.43
N PHE A 33 -2.03 -1.58 1.22
CA PHE A 33 -1.90 -0.16 1.57
C PHE A 33 -2.70 0.17 2.83
N GLN A 34 -2.50 1.36 3.39
CA GLN A 34 -3.27 1.90 4.49
C GLN A 34 -3.85 3.24 4.07
N PHE A 35 -5.17 3.39 4.21
CA PHE A 35 -5.86 4.62 3.86
C PHE A 35 -6.80 5.02 5.00
N HIS A 36 -6.70 6.29 5.41
CA HIS A 36 -7.59 6.89 6.39
C HIS A 36 -7.93 8.31 5.95
N GLN A 37 -9.21 8.68 6.05
CA GLN A 37 -9.66 10.05 5.74
C GLN A 37 -9.25 11.09 6.78
N GLU A 38 -8.74 10.63 7.92
CA GLU A 38 -8.18 11.47 8.98
C GLU A 38 -6.65 11.56 8.86
N ALA A 39 -6.06 10.96 7.81
CA ALA A 39 -4.62 10.94 7.63
C ALA A 39 -4.09 12.36 7.39
N LYS A 40 -3.01 12.68 8.11
CA LYS A 40 -2.29 13.96 8.02
C LYS A 40 -0.93 13.80 7.38
N ILE A 41 -0.41 12.57 7.36
CA ILE A 41 0.88 12.21 6.79
C ILE A 41 0.63 11.10 5.77
N LEU A 42 1.13 11.31 4.55
CA LEU A 42 1.20 10.29 3.51
C LEU A 42 2.64 9.75 3.45
N LEU A 43 2.80 8.44 3.65
CA LEU A 43 4.03 7.71 3.43
C LEU A 43 3.96 6.98 2.08
N VAL A 44 4.90 7.29 1.18
CA VAL A 44 5.01 6.66 -0.13
C VAL A 44 6.26 5.78 -0.19
N GLY A 45 6.06 4.46 -0.21
CA GLY A 45 7.12 3.47 -0.44
C GLY A 45 7.22 3.05 -1.90
N GLN A 46 8.21 2.19 -2.23
CA GLN A 46 8.29 1.59 -3.57
C GLN A 46 7.17 0.58 -3.80
N ALA A 47 7.26 -0.58 -3.16
CA ALA A 47 6.29 -1.66 -3.25
C ALA A 47 6.41 -2.56 -1.99
N PRO A 48 5.37 -3.33 -1.63
CA PRO A 48 5.48 -4.41 -0.67
C PRO A 48 6.65 -5.36 -0.96
N GLY A 49 7.39 -5.73 0.07
CA GLY A 49 8.31 -6.87 0.00
C GLY A 49 7.60 -8.21 0.25
N LYS A 50 8.30 -9.32 0.11
CA LYS A 50 7.73 -10.67 0.32
C LYS A 50 7.09 -10.86 1.71
N LYS A 51 7.73 -10.38 2.79
CA LYS A 51 7.17 -10.49 4.15
C LYS A 51 5.89 -9.65 4.33
N VAL A 52 5.85 -8.50 3.65
CA VAL A 52 4.66 -7.64 3.63
C VAL A 52 3.54 -8.33 2.85
N GLU A 53 3.83 -8.98 1.72
CA GLU A 53 2.86 -9.82 0.99
C GLU A 53 2.28 -10.93 1.87
N GLU A 54 3.12 -11.65 2.62
CA GLU A 54 2.70 -12.73 3.52
C GLU A 54 1.81 -12.23 4.68
N SER A 55 2.06 -11.02 5.18
CA SER A 55 1.29 -10.45 6.30
C SER A 55 0.08 -9.63 5.89
N GLY A 56 0.07 -9.07 4.67
CA GLY A 56 -0.94 -8.11 4.22
C GLY A 56 -0.85 -6.73 4.88
N ILE A 57 0.13 -6.48 5.75
CA ILE A 57 0.25 -5.23 6.52
C ILE A 57 1.41 -4.39 5.97
N PRO A 58 1.19 -3.17 5.47
CA PRO A 58 2.24 -2.31 4.92
C PRO A 58 3.37 -2.10 5.93
N PHE A 59 4.62 -2.12 5.47
CA PHE A 59 5.81 -1.96 6.33
C PHE A 59 5.90 -2.93 7.52
N HIS A 60 5.19 -4.06 7.51
CA HIS A 60 5.30 -5.07 8.58
C HIS A 60 6.55 -5.96 8.41
N ASP A 61 7.71 -5.30 8.42
CA ASP A 61 9.04 -5.89 8.30
C ASP A 61 10.10 -5.06 9.05
N LEU A 62 11.38 -5.45 8.92
CA LEU A 62 12.48 -4.74 9.60
C LEU A 62 12.66 -3.30 9.10
N SER A 63 12.25 -2.99 7.87
CA SER A 63 12.35 -1.63 7.33
C SER A 63 11.32 -0.72 7.97
N GLY A 64 10.09 -1.19 8.18
CA GLY A 64 9.06 -0.44 8.90
C GLY A 64 9.42 -0.17 10.35
N LYS A 65 10.00 -1.15 11.05
CA LYS A 65 10.51 -0.94 12.43
C LYS A 65 11.52 0.20 12.50
N ARG A 66 12.50 0.21 11.60
CA ARG A 66 13.51 1.28 11.51
C ARG A 66 12.89 2.62 11.14
N LEU A 67 11.92 2.64 10.23
CA LEU A 67 11.22 3.86 9.86
C LEU A 67 10.45 4.46 11.05
N MET A 68 9.74 3.63 11.82
CA MET A 68 9.06 4.07 13.05
C MET A 68 10.05 4.62 14.08
N GLU A 69 11.20 3.98 14.27
CA GLU A 69 12.29 4.48 15.13
C GLU A 69 12.78 5.86 14.66
N TRP A 70 13.00 6.05 13.36
CA TRP A 70 13.43 7.34 12.79
C TRP A 70 12.37 8.43 12.93
N MET A 71 11.11 8.07 12.77
CA MET A 71 9.98 8.99 12.95
C MET A 71 9.73 9.31 14.43
N GLY A 72 10.28 8.52 15.36
CA GLY A 72 10.05 8.69 16.79
C GLY A 72 8.60 8.42 17.22
N ILE A 73 7.89 7.54 16.50
CA ILE A 73 6.47 7.22 16.76
C ILE A 73 6.27 5.73 17.07
N SER A 74 5.20 5.44 17.81
CA SER A 74 4.81 4.07 18.14
C SER A 74 4.09 3.39 16.97
N GLU A 75 4.06 2.06 17.00
CA GLU A 75 3.30 1.22 16.07
C GLU A 75 1.82 1.60 16.04
N ALA A 76 1.23 1.94 17.20
CA ALA A 76 -0.16 2.39 17.29
C ALA A 76 -0.42 3.72 16.55
N ILE A 77 0.57 4.61 16.48
CA ILE A 77 0.47 5.84 15.68
C ILE A 77 0.69 5.51 14.20
N PHE A 78 1.69 4.69 13.89
CA PHE A 78 2.06 4.30 12.52
C PHE A 78 0.93 3.60 11.78
N TYR A 79 0.26 2.65 12.42
CA TYR A 79 -0.93 1.95 11.91
C TYR A 79 -2.24 2.61 12.35
N GLY A 80 -2.17 3.84 12.86
CA GLY A 80 -3.31 4.62 13.27
C GLY A 80 -3.85 5.51 12.15
N LYS A 81 -4.94 6.21 12.47
CA LYS A 81 -5.67 7.05 11.51
C LYS A 81 -4.90 8.26 10.97
N ALA A 82 -3.83 8.68 11.65
CA ALA A 82 -3.06 9.86 11.30
C ALA A 82 -2.13 9.64 10.09
N ILE A 83 -1.87 8.39 9.72
CA ILE A 83 -0.93 8.02 8.66
C ILE A 83 -1.66 7.25 7.56
N ALA A 84 -1.47 7.68 6.32
CA ALA A 84 -1.78 6.89 5.14
C ALA A 84 -0.47 6.31 4.57
N ILE A 85 -0.51 5.07 4.11
CA ILE A 85 0.62 4.38 3.50
C ILE A 85 0.18 3.90 2.12
N VAL A 86 0.63 4.56 1.07
CA VAL A 86 0.26 4.22 -0.31
C VAL A 86 1.54 4.03 -1.12
N PRO A 87 2.01 2.78 -1.31
CA PRO A 87 3.20 2.52 -2.12
C PRO A 87 2.95 2.76 -3.62
N MET A 88 4.02 2.93 -4.40
CA MET A 88 3.95 3.11 -5.85
C MET A 88 3.41 1.87 -6.61
N ASP A 89 3.56 0.68 -6.03
CA ASP A 89 2.87 -0.54 -6.43
C ASP A 89 2.28 -1.21 -5.18
N LEU A 90 1.03 -1.64 -5.25
CA LEU A 90 0.30 -2.18 -4.10
C LEU A 90 0.56 -3.68 -3.89
N TYR A 91 1.38 -4.30 -4.74
CA TYR A 91 1.73 -5.71 -4.67
C TYR A 91 3.24 -5.91 -4.65
N TYR A 92 3.68 -7.05 -4.12
CA TYR A 92 5.07 -7.47 -4.23
C TYR A 92 5.37 -7.89 -5.67
N PRO A 93 6.24 -7.17 -6.41
CA PRO A 93 6.44 -7.38 -7.84
C PRO A 93 7.30 -8.60 -8.16
N GLY A 94 7.82 -9.29 -7.14
CA GLY A 94 8.70 -10.46 -7.28
C GLY A 94 10.17 -10.15 -7.04
N LYS A 95 11.00 -11.21 -7.08
CA LYS A 95 12.44 -11.13 -6.76
C LYS A 95 13.27 -10.83 -8.01
N GLY A 96 14.05 -9.75 -7.97
CA GLY A 96 15.09 -9.44 -8.94
C GLY A 96 16.49 -9.88 -8.48
N LYS A 97 17.53 -9.55 -9.27
CA LYS A 97 18.91 -9.99 -9.01
C LYS A 97 19.54 -9.40 -7.74
N GLY A 98 19.19 -8.14 -7.41
CA GLY A 98 19.77 -7.42 -6.26
C GLY A 98 18.79 -7.09 -5.15
N GLY A 99 17.53 -7.51 -5.28
CA GLY A 99 16.44 -7.02 -4.44
C GLY A 99 15.10 -7.42 -5.02
N ASP A 100 14.07 -6.69 -4.65
CA ASP A 100 12.74 -6.87 -5.21
C ASP A 100 12.66 -6.09 -6.54
N LEU A 101 11.78 -6.51 -7.45
CA LEU A 101 11.58 -5.81 -8.71
C LEU A 101 11.06 -4.38 -8.46
N PRO A 102 11.29 -3.43 -9.38
CA PRO A 102 10.74 -2.08 -9.22
C PRO A 102 9.21 -2.09 -9.33
N PRO A 103 8.53 -1.04 -8.83
CA PRO A 103 7.09 -0.84 -8.99
C PRO A 103 6.66 -0.94 -10.46
N ARG A 104 5.57 -1.65 -10.75
CA ARG A 104 5.06 -1.79 -12.11
C ARG A 104 4.47 -0.46 -12.60
N ARG A 105 4.81 -0.08 -13.82
CA ARG A 105 4.52 1.27 -14.36
C ARG A 105 3.04 1.66 -14.31
N PHE A 106 2.13 0.72 -14.58
CA PHE A 106 0.69 1.00 -14.64
C PHE A 106 0.07 1.31 -13.26
N MET A 107 0.70 0.87 -12.17
CA MET A 107 0.21 1.09 -10.81
C MET A 107 0.28 2.56 -10.38
N ARG A 108 1.14 3.37 -11.03
CA ARG A 108 1.18 4.83 -10.80
C ARG A 108 -0.19 5.48 -10.96
N ASN A 109 -0.96 5.08 -11.98
CA ASN A 109 -2.29 5.66 -12.20
C ASN A 109 -3.25 5.37 -11.03
N TYR A 110 -3.11 4.20 -10.40
CA TYR A 110 -3.92 3.81 -9.24
C TYR A 110 -3.44 4.46 -7.96
N HIS A 111 -2.13 4.61 -7.77
CA HIS A 111 -1.56 5.42 -6.69
C HIS A 111 -2.14 6.84 -6.73
N ASP A 112 -2.11 7.49 -7.89
CA ASP A 112 -2.60 8.87 -8.05
C ASP A 112 -4.11 8.97 -7.79
N LYS A 113 -4.90 7.99 -8.28
CA LYS A 113 -6.35 7.89 -7.96
C LYS A 113 -6.61 7.76 -6.45
N ILE A 114 -5.85 6.94 -5.73
CA ILE A 114 -6.01 6.74 -4.28
C ILE A 114 -5.58 7.97 -3.49
N VAL A 115 -4.43 8.57 -3.83
CA VAL A 115 -3.90 9.74 -3.14
C VAL A 115 -4.81 10.96 -3.33
N ALA A 116 -5.45 11.11 -4.49
CA ALA A 116 -6.42 12.18 -4.73
C ALA A 116 -7.67 12.10 -3.82
N LEU A 117 -7.89 10.97 -3.15
CA LEU A 117 -9.01 10.77 -2.21
C LEU A 117 -8.62 11.11 -0.75
N LEU A 118 -7.34 11.39 -0.47
CA LEU A 118 -6.90 11.84 0.85
C LEU A 118 -7.38 13.27 1.13
N PRO A 119 -7.61 13.63 2.41
CA PRO A 119 -7.93 15.00 2.77
C PRO A 119 -6.78 15.97 2.40
N HIS A 120 -7.13 17.22 2.09
CA HIS A 120 -6.19 18.31 1.83
C HIS A 120 -5.91 19.14 3.10
#